data_AF-A0A0F9Q797-F1
#
_entry.id   AF-A0A0F9Q797-F1
#
_cell.length_a   1.000
_cell.length_b   1.000
_cell.length_c   1.000
_cell.angle_alpha   90.00
_cell.angle_beta   90.00
_cell.angle_gamma   90.00
#
_symmetry.space_group_name_H-M   'P 1'
#
loop_
_entity.id
_entity.type
_entity.pdbx_description
1 polymer ?
#
loop_
_entity_poly.entity_id
_entity_poly.type
_entity_poly.pdbx_seq_one_letter_code
_entity_poly.pdbx_strand_id
1 'polypeptide(L)'
;MAVREIVHVRGLEKTSPSDRRSIVRTADRLGVSPSDLAAAISFETAGSFDPAQPNLGGGSAVGLIQFMPSTARLLGTTSAELRAMTFQEQMVYVEQYLSRVARSMGKLRNLSDVYLAIFAPVGVGKSPGARLPYKGRQYEANKHLDRAGKGYITVADAARPATNILAAGLKRPRILVEMDVDDVTIDDVGEVLTPVIDTAKRKTRNMLKVAAGALALYAGSRVIQRRRQDDGKKKK
;
A
#
# COMPACT_ATOMS: atom_id res chain seq x y z
N MET A 1 -23.83 -8.78 -15.60
CA MET A 1 -22.42 -8.96 -15.22
C MET A 1 -21.58 -8.28 -16.28
N ALA A 2 -20.80 -7.26 -15.92
CA ALA A 2 -19.86 -6.66 -16.86
C ALA A 2 -18.55 -7.46 -16.82
N VAL A 3 -17.88 -7.66 -17.94
CA VAL A 3 -16.58 -8.33 -18.00
C VAL A 3 -15.49 -7.31 -18.33
N ARG A 4 -14.42 -7.31 -17.55
CA ARG A 4 -13.24 -6.46 -17.76
C ARG A 4 -12.05 -7.34 -18.10
N GLU A 5 -11.17 -6.84 -18.97
CA GLU A 5 -9.93 -7.52 -19.32
C GLU A 5 -8.73 -6.87 -18.65
N ILE A 6 -7.87 -7.69 -18.06
CA ILE A 6 -6.59 -7.27 -17.50
C ILE A 6 -5.45 -8.02 -18.19
N VAL A 7 -4.33 -7.33 -18.43
CA VAL A 7 -3.09 -7.95 -18.88
C VAL A 7 -2.63 -9.00 -17.86
N HIS A 8 -2.24 -10.17 -18.35
CA HIS A 8 -1.85 -11.33 -17.55
C HIS A 8 -0.40 -11.21 -17.03
N VAL A 9 -0.19 -10.21 -16.18
CA VAL A 9 1.08 -9.97 -15.50
C VAL A 9 1.41 -11.13 -14.55
N ARG A 10 2.71 -11.33 -14.29
CA ARG A 10 3.21 -12.45 -13.48
C ARG A 10 2.50 -12.51 -12.12
N GLY A 11 1.83 -13.63 -11.84
CA GLY A 11 1.23 -13.92 -10.54
C GLY A 11 -0.22 -13.47 -10.39
N LEU A 12 -0.76 -12.67 -11.31
CA LEU A 12 -2.16 -12.23 -11.24
C LEU A 12 -3.12 -13.43 -11.30
N GLU A 13 -2.75 -14.49 -12.02
CA GLU A 13 -3.52 -15.73 -12.11
C GLU A 13 -3.69 -16.47 -10.79
N LYS A 14 -2.84 -16.19 -9.79
CA LYS A 14 -2.88 -16.81 -8.46
C LYS A 14 -3.81 -16.07 -7.50
N THR A 15 -4.28 -14.89 -7.87
CA THR A 15 -5.17 -14.06 -7.05
C THR A 15 -6.62 -14.53 -7.17
N SER A 16 -7.40 -14.31 -6.11
CA SER A 16 -8.83 -14.64 -6.12
C SER A 16 -9.60 -13.73 -7.09
N PRO A 17 -10.82 -14.11 -7.52
CA PRO A 17 -11.69 -13.21 -8.28
C PRO A 17 -11.97 -11.88 -7.56
N SER A 18 -12.14 -11.89 -6.24
CA SER A 18 -12.37 -10.68 -5.44
C SER A 18 -11.13 -9.77 -5.39
N ASP A 19 -9.92 -10.32 -5.35
CA ASP A 19 -8.69 -9.53 -5.45
C ASP A 19 -8.63 -8.79 -6.80
N ARG A 20 -8.91 -9.51 -7.89
CA ARG A 20 -8.93 -8.93 -9.25
C ARG A 20 -9.99 -7.84 -9.40
N ARG A 21 -11.20 -8.05 -8.88
CA ARG A 21 -12.22 -7.00 -8.82
C ARG A 21 -11.74 -5.78 -8.05
N SER A 22 -11.09 -5.97 -6.90
CA SER A 22 -10.58 -4.84 -6.11
C SER A 22 -9.52 -4.02 -6.87
N ILE A 23 -8.64 -4.66 -7.66
CA ILE A 23 -7.72 -3.96 -8.56
C ILE A 23 -8.49 -3.12 -9.59
N VAL A 24 -9.51 -3.69 -10.25
CA VAL A 24 -10.33 -2.96 -11.22
C VAL A 24 -11.02 -1.76 -10.58
N ARG A 25 -11.70 -1.96 -9.45
CA ARG A 25 -12.42 -0.90 -8.74
C ARG A 25 -11.50 0.24 -8.33
N THR A 26 -10.32 -0.08 -7.76
CA THR A 26 -9.35 0.96 -7.38
C THR A 26 -8.78 1.67 -8.61
N ALA A 27 -8.50 0.95 -9.70
CA ALA A 27 -8.00 1.56 -10.93
C ALA A 27 -9.02 2.54 -11.54
N ASP A 28 -10.29 2.14 -11.58
CA ASP A 28 -11.38 2.99 -12.09
C ASP A 28 -11.53 4.27 -11.26
N ARG A 29 -11.51 4.18 -9.92
CA ARG A 29 -11.56 5.36 -9.02
C ARG A 29 -10.36 6.29 -9.17
N LEU A 30 -9.18 5.74 -9.43
CA LEU A 30 -7.96 6.51 -9.69
C LEU A 30 -7.91 7.08 -11.12
N GLY A 31 -8.78 6.61 -12.02
CA GLY A 31 -8.74 6.94 -13.44
C GLY A 31 -7.49 6.40 -14.15
N VAL A 32 -7.01 5.22 -13.74
CA VAL A 32 -5.83 4.54 -14.32
C VAL A 32 -6.21 3.20 -14.95
N SER A 33 -5.33 2.64 -15.77
CA SER A 33 -5.51 1.29 -16.31
C SER A 33 -5.39 0.24 -15.19
N PRO A 34 -6.34 -0.71 -15.06
CA PRO A 34 -6.20 -1.82 -14.11
C PRO A 34 -4.99 -2.72 -14.43
N SER A 35 -4.60 -2.78 -15.70
CA SER A 35 -3.40 -3.51 -16.11
C SER A 35 -2.11 -2.82 -15.66
N ASP A 36 -2.10 -1.48 -15.64
CA ASP A 36 -0.95 -0.71 -15.17
C ASP A 36 -0.80 -0.85 -13.65
N LEU A 37 -1.91 -0.76 -12.92
CA LEU A 37 -1.93 -0.98 -11.48
C LEU A 37 -1.50 -2.41 -11.12
N ALA A 38 -2.02 -3.43 -11.82
CA ALA A 38 -1.63 -4.82 -11.63
C ALA A 38 -0.14 -5.05 -11.95
N ALA A 39 0.39 -4.42 -12.99
CA ALA A 39 1.81 -4.52 -13.34
C ALA A 39 2.71 -3.90 -12.26
N ALA A 40 2.32 -2.76 -11.71
CA ALA A 40 3.03 -2.13 -10.60
C ALA A 40 3.03 -3.02 -9.35
N ILE A 41 1.87 -3.55 -8.93
CA ILE A 41 1.76 -4.47 -7.79
C ILE A 41 2.59 -5.74 -8.04
N SER A 42 2.48 -6.34 -9.23
CA SER A 42 3.27 -7.53 -9.61
C SER A 42 4.77 -7.29 -9.53
N PHE A 43 5.24 -6.08 -9.87
CA PHE A 43 6.65 -5.74 -9.70
C PHE A 43 7.02 -5.61 -8.21
N GLU A 44 6.30 -4.78 -7.48
CA GLU A 44 6.55 -4.49 -6.05
C GLU A 44 6.51 -5.73 -5.17
N THR A 45 5.65 -6.70 -5.50
CA THR A 45 5.55 -7.95 -4.75
C THR A 45 6.32 -9.11 -5.36
N ALA A 46 7.16 -8.88 -6.37
CA ALA A 46 7.81 -9.93 -7.15
C ALA A 46 6.83 -11.02 -7.70
N GLY A 47 5.58 -10.64 -7.94
CA GLY A 47 4.51 -11.51 -8.45
C GLY A 47 3.77 -12.33 -7.39
N SER A 48 4.01 -12.13 -6.09
CA SER A 48 3.25 -12.82 -5.05
C SER A 48 1.82 -12.28 -4.85
N PHE A 49 1.60 -10.98 -5.11
CA PHE A 49 0.35 -10.28 -4.74
C PHE A 49 0.00 -10.42 -3.25
N ASP A 50 1.01 -10.70 -2.40
CA ASP A 50 0.82 -10.90 -0.97
C ASP A 50 0.75 -9.54 -0.23
N PRO A 51 -0.35 -9.21 0.47
CA PRO A 51 -0.44 -7.99 1.27
C PRO A 51 0.53 -7.96 2.46
N ALA A 52 1.09 -9.11 2.87
CA ALA A 52 2.13 -9.20 3.88
C ALA A 52 3.56 -9.25 3.31
N GLN A 53 3.74 -9.09 1.99
CA GLN A 53 5.02 -9.21 1.32
C GLN A 53 6.10 -8.33 1.98
N PRO A 54 7.20 -8.90 2.52
CA PRO A 54 8.33 -8.12 2.99
C PRO A 54 9.18 -7.62 1.80
N ASN A 55 9.96 -6.57 2.05
CA ASN A 55 10.97 -6.14 1.11
C ASN A 55 12.08 -7.18 0.96
N LEU A 56 12.16 -7.80 -0.23
CA LEU A 56 13.14 -8.85 -0.53
C LEU A 56 14.59 -8.32 -0.63
N GLY A 57 14.77 -7.00 -0.75
CA GLY A 57 16.08 -6.33 -0.77
C GLY A 57 16.60 -5.92 0.61
N GLY A 58 15.92 -6.27 1.71
CA GLY A 58 16.36 -5.98 3.09
C GLY A 58 15.89 -4.65 3.66
N GLY A 59 14.85 -4.03 3.09
CA GLY A 59 14.23 -2.79 3.60
C GLY A 59 13.04 -3.00 4.55
N SER A 60 12.48 -1.89 5.06
CA SER A 60 11.30 -1.91 5.95
C SER A 60 9.96 -1.77 5.21
N ALA A 61 9.97 -1.84 3.88
CA ALA A 61 8.79 -1.71 3.05
C ALA A 61 7.93 -2.98 3.11
N VAL A 62 6.59 -2.84 3.03
CA VAL A 62 5.65 -3.97 3.16
C VAL A 62 4.45 -3.89 2.21
N GLY A 63 3.93 -5.05 1.82
CA GLY A 63 2.65 -5.19 1.12
C GLY A 63 2.66 -4.89 -0.37
N LEU A 64 1.46 -4.73 -0.93
CA LEU A 64 1.12 -4.71 -2.36
C LEU A 64 1.87 -3.65 -3.17
N ILE A 65 2.21 -2.51 -2.55
CA ILE A 65 3.02 -1.46 -3.19
C ILE A 65 4.26 -1.11 -2.36
N GLN A 66 4.68 -2.01 -1.47
CA GLN A 66 5.86 -1.83 -0.62
C GLN A 66 5.82 -0.49 0.15
N PHE A 67 4.76 -0.31 0.95
CA PHE A 67 4.59 0.86 1.80
C PHE A 67 5.76 1.02 2.78
N MET A 68 6.43 2.17 2.72
CA MET A 68 7.42 2.55 3.73
C MET A 68 6.74 2.85 5.08
N PRO A 69 7.42 2.64 6.22
CA PRO A 69 6.86 2.93 7.54
C PRO A 69 6.39 4.38 7.71
N SER A 70 7.06 5.35 7.07
CA SER A 70 6.63 6.75 7.03
C SER A 70 5.32 6.94 6.26
N THR A 71 5.17 6.26 5.12
CA THR A 71 3.93 6.26 4.33
C THR A 71 2.79 5.64 5.12
N ALA A 72 3.01 4.51 5.79
CA ALA A 72 2.01 3.89 6.65
C ALA A 72 1.49 4.88 7.73
N ARG A 73 2.40 5.57 8.42
CA ARG A 73 2.05 6.61 9.40
C ARG A 73 1.28 7.78 8.79
N LEU A 74 1.70 8.23 7.61
CA LEU A 74 1.02 9.31 6.88
C LEU A 74 -0.43 8.95 6.53
N LEU A 75 -0.72 7.67 6.30
CA LEU A 75 -2.05 7.13 6.04
C LEU A 75 -2.81 6.72 7.31
N GLY A 76 -2.30 7.07 8.50
CA GLY A 76 -2.96 6.80 9.78
C GLY A 76 -2.90 5.34 10.26
N THR A 77 -2.00 4.52 9.68
CA THR A 77 -1.79 3.11 10.00
C THR A 77 -0.32 2.82 10.35
N THR A 78 0.06 1.55 10.46
CA THR A 78 1.42 1.07 10.71
C THR A 78 1.79 -0.06 9.76
N SER A 79 3.09 -0.33 9.59
CA SER A 79 3.53 -1.49 8.79
C SER A 79 3.00 -2.82 9.33
N ALA A 80 2.83 -2.95 10.66
CA ALA A 80 2.27 -4.14 11.27
C ALA A 80 0.78 -4.31 10.92
N GLU A 81 0.00 -3.24 11.01
CA GLU A 81 -1.42 -3.25 10.60
C GLU A 81 -1.56 -3.52 9.10
N LEU A 82 -0.73 -2.90 8.24
CA LEU A 82 -0.73 -3.18 6.80
C LEU A 82 -0.47 -4.66 6.50
N ARG A 83 0.52 -5.29 7.15
CA ARG A 83 0.82 -6.72 6.96
C ARG A 83 -0.30 -7.65 7.42
N ALA A 84 -1.15 -7.20 8.33
CA ALA A 84 -2.26 -7.98 8.86
C ALA A 84 -3.55 -7.82 8.02
N MET A 85 -3.56 -6.93 7.03
CA MET A 85 -4.71 -6.69 6.16
C MET A 85 -4.88 -7.79 5.12
N THR A 86 -6.14 -8.01 4.73
CA THR A 86 -6.45 -8.72 3.49
C THR A 86 -5.99 -7.91 2.27
N PHE A 87 -6.00 -8.55 1.10
CA PHE A 87 -5.72 -7.87 -0.16
C PHE A 87 -6.67 -6.67 -0.37
N GLN A 88 -7.98 -6.87 -0.19
CA GLN A 88 -9.00 -5.84 -0.39
C GLN A 88 -8.86 -4.69 0.61
N GLU A 89 -8.61 -5.00 1.89
CA GLU A 89 -8.36 -3.98 2.91
C GLU A 89 -7.14 -3.12 2.54
N GLN A 90 -6.06 -3.75 2.06
CA GLN A 90 -4.85 -3.03 1.69
C GLN A 90 -5.02 -2.21 0.40
N MET A 91 -5.87 -2.63 -0.53
CA MET A 91 -6.20 -1.86 -1.74
C MET A 91 -6.82 -0.49 -1.44
N VAL A 92 -7.55 -0.35 -0.33
CA VAL A 92 -8.03 0.96 0.14
C VAL A 92 -6.85 1.90 0.44
N TYR A 93 -5.78 1.40 1.03
CA TYR A 93 -4.56 2.18 1.31
C TYR A 93 -3.74 2.46 0.05
N VAL A 94 -3.75 1.53 -0.92
CA VAL A 94 -3.15 1.75 -2.25
C VAL A 94 -3.84 2.93 -2.93
N GLU A 95 -5.17 2.94 -2.95
CA GLU A 95 -5.97 4.03 -3.51
C GLU A 95 -5.70 5.37 -2.82
N GLN A 96 -5.71 5.40 -1.47
CA GLN A 96 -5.45 6.62 -0.71
C GLN A 96 -4.05 7.19 -1.01
N TYR A 97 -3.04 6.33 -1.06
CA TYR A 97 -1.67 6.73 -1.37
C TYR A 97 -1.55 7.28 -2.79
N LEU A 98 -2.01 6.52 -3.80
CA LEU A 98 -1.89 6.94 -5.20
C LEU A 98 -2.72 8.19 -5.49
N SER A 99 -3.92 8.33 -4.89
CA SER A 99 -4.72 9.57 -4.96
C SER A 99 -4.01 10.76 -4.35
N ARG A 100 -3.29 10.58 -3.24
CA ARG A 100 -2.47 11.64 -2.64
C ARG A 100 -1.35 12.05 -3.58
N VAL A 101 -0.61 11.10 -4.14
CA VAL A 101 0.47 11.39 -5.10
C VAL A 101 -0.08 12.08 -6.35
N ALA A 102 -1.19 11.61 -6.90
CA ALA A 102 -1.82 12.20 -8.08
C ALA A 102 -2.25 13.66 -7.85
N ARG A 103 -2.73 14.00 -6.65
CA ARG A 103 -3.04 15.39 -6.28
C ARG A 103 -1.80 16.27 -6.16
N SER A 104 -0.69 15.71 -5.68
CA SER A 104 0.55 16.48 -5.47
C SER A 104 1.43 16.60 -6.71
N MET A 105 1.44 15.58 -7.58
CA MET A 105 2.35 15.48 -8.73
C MET A 105 1.64 15.58 -10.08
N GLY A 106 0.31 15.42 -10.12
CA GLY A 106 -0.50 15.41 -11.34
C GLY A 106 -1.09 14.03 -11.66
N LYS A 107 -2.01 14.00 -12.63
CA LYS A 107 -2.73 12.79 -13.05
C LYS A 107 -1.75 11.69 -13.49
N LEU A 108 -2.03 10.45 -13.06
CA LEU A 108 -1.30 9.26 -13.45
C LEU A 108 -1.88 8.75 -14.79
N ARG A 109 -1.16 8.90 -15.90
CA ARG A 109 -1.74 8.69 -17.23
C ARG A 109 -1.39 7.34 -17.86
N ASN A 110 -0.39 6.66 -17.32
CA ASN A 110 0.17 5.42 -17.87
C ASN A 110 0.95 4.67 -16.78
N LEU A 111 1.41 3.47 -17.11
CA LEU A 111 2.22 2.63 -16.23
C LEU A 111 3.45 3.35 -15.66
N SER A 112 4.14 4.19 -16.43
CA SER A 112 5.30 4.92 -15.92
C SER A 112 4.89 5.86 -14.78
N ASP A 113 3.78 6.59 -14.92
CA ASP A 113 3.29 7.46 -13.86
C ASP A 113 2.81 6.66 -12.63
N VAL A 114 2.05 5.57 -12.84
CA VAL A 114 1.56 4.71 -11.76
C VAL A 114 2.73 4.13 -10.96
N TYR A 115 3.73 3.59 -11.65
CA TYR A 115 4.88 3.00 -11.01
C TYR A 115 5.77 4.05 -10.33
N LEU A 116 6.02 5.19 -10.97
CA LEU A 116 6.82 6.26 -10.37
C LEU A 116 6.11 6.90 -9.18
N ALA A 117 4.78 6.90 -9.12
CA ALA A 117 4.07 7.31 -7.91
C ALA A 117 4.43 6.43 -6.69
N ILE A 118 4.84 5.19 -6.90
CA ILE A 118 5.30 4.28 -5.85
C ILE A 118 6.81 4.45 -5.61
N PHE A 119 7.61 4.35 -6.69
CA PHE A 119 9.06 4.25 -6.58
C PHE A 119 9.79 5.60 -6.49
N ALA A 120 9.36 6.60 -7.27
CA ALA A 120 10.04 7.88 -7.42
C ALA A 120 9.07 9.01 -7.79
N PRO A 121 8.22 9.50 -6.85
CA PRO A 121 7.10 10.38 -7.17
C PRO A 121 7.49 11.67 -7.91
N VAL A 122 8.72 12.16 -7.70
CA VAL A 122 9.29 13.32 -8.40
C VAL A 122 9.43 13.14 -9.92
N GLY A 123 9.25 11.91 -10.43
CA GLY A 123 9.27 11.56 -11.84
C GLY A 123 7.90 11.55 -12.51
N VAL A 124 6.80 11.59 -11.74
CA VAL A 124 5.43 11.53 -12.28
C VAL A 124 5.17 12.69 -13.25
N GLY A 125 4.57 12.38 -14.41
CA GLY A 125 4.21 13.34 -15.44
C GLY A 125 5.39 13.87 -16.26
N LYS A 126 6.63 13.45 -15.97
CA LYS A 126 7.82 13.87 -16.72
C LYS A 126 8.06 12.99 -17.94
N SER A 127 8.71 13.55 -18.95
CA SER A 127 9.07 12.80 -20.16
C SER A 127 9.99 11.61 -19.84
N PRO A 128 9.95 10.50 -20.60
CA PRO A 128 10.80 9.34 -20.37
C PRO A 128 12.32 9.64 -20.29
N GLY A 129 12.81 10.62 -21.04
CA GLY A 129 14.22 11.04 -21.02
C GLY A 129 14.61 11.96 -19.85
N ALA A 130 13.65 12.43 -19.05
CA ALA A 130 13.94 13.34 -17.94
C ALA A 130 14.76 12.62 -16.87
N ARG A 131 15.78 13.31 -16.34
CA ARG A 131 16.63 12.77 -15.26
C ARG A 131 15.90 12.86 -13.93
N LEU A 132 15.92 11.78 -13.17
CA LEU A 132 15.55 11.82 -11.76
C LEU A 132 16.65 12.55 -10.97
N PRO A 133 16.31 13.31 -9.93
CA PRO A 133 17.27 14.08 -9.14
C PRO A 133 18.10 13.21 -8.18
N TYR A 134 18.38 11.96 -8.54
CA TYR A 134 19.14 11.01 -7.74
C TYR A 134 20.64 11.27 -7.90
N LYS A 135 21.31 11.53 -6.77
CA LYS A 135 22.75 11.78 -6.69
C LYS A 135 23.34 11.09 -5.46
N GLY A 136 24.66 10.89 -5.45
CA GLY A 136 25.38 10.27 -4.33
C GLY A 136 24.73 8.95 -3.89
N ARG A 137 24.42 8.82 -2.60
CA ARG A 137 23.81 7.59 -2.04
C ARG A 137 22.52 7.15 -2.74
N GLN A 138 21.68 8.07 -3.20
CA GLN A 138 20.45 7.71 -3.92
C GLN A 138 20.73 7.12 -5.29
N TYR A 139 21.72 7.65 -6.00
CA TYR A 139 22.16 7.07 -7.26
C TYR A 139 22.80 5.70 -7.03
N GLU A 140 23.74 5.58 -6.08
CA GLU A 140 24.43 4.31 -5.80
C GLU A 140 23.45 3.19 -5.41
N ALA A 141 22.45 3.46 -4.57
CA ALA A 141 21.42 2.48 -4.22
C ALA A 141 20.59 2.00 -5.42
N ASN A 142 20.46 2.83 -6.45
CA ASN A 142 19.62 2.57 -7.62
C ASN A 142 20.42 2.39 -8.91
N LYS A 143 21.76 2.28 -8.81
CA LYS A 143 22.68 2.27 -9.96
C LYS A 143 22.39 1.15 -10.94
N HIS A 144 21.84 0.04 -10.46
CA HIS A 144 21.38 -1.08 -11.29
C HIS A 144 20.31 -0.70 -12.34
N LEU A 145 19.66 0.47 -12.18
CA LEU A 145 18.72 1.03 -13.16
C LEU A 145 19.43 1.79 -14.30
N ASP A 146 20.66 2.26 -14.13
CA ASP A 146 21.44 2.89 -15.21
C ASP A 146 22.25 1.85 -15.99
N ARG A 147 21.54 1.03 -16.76
CA ARG A 147 22.14 -0.08 -17.53
C ARG A 147 23.14 0.36 -18.60
N ALA A 148 23.05 1.60 -19.05
CA ALA A 148 23.94 2.16 -20.06
C ALA A 148 25.15 2.89 -19.45
N GLY A 149 25.27 2.95 -18.12
CA GLY A 149 26.42 3.55 -17.44
C GLY A 149 26.55 5.05 -17.67
N LYS A 150 25.44 5.77 -17.83
CA LYS A 150 25.40 7.20 -18.15
C LYS A 150 25.83 8.09 -16.98
N GLY A 151 25.80 7.56 -15.76
CA GLY A 151 25.99 8.31 -14.53
C GLY A 151 24.71 8.96 -13.99
N TYR A 152 23.54 8.60 -14.54
CA TYR A 152 22.25 9.14 -14.10
C TYR A 152 21.08 8.22 -14.49
N ILE A 153 20.00 8.32 -13.73
CA ILE A 153 18.77 7.53 -13.94
C ILE A 153 17.70 8.43 -14.55
N THR A 154 17.09 7.98 -15.64
CA THR A 154 15.94 8.65 -16.26
C THR A 154 14.61 8.08 -15.77
N VAL A 155 13.52 8.79 -16.04
CA VAL A 155 12.13 8.29 -15.87
C VAL A 155 11.97 6.93 -16.54
N ALA A 156 12.47 6.77 -17.78
CA ALA A 156 12.42 5.51 -18.52
C ALA A 156 13.22 4.39 -17.83
N ASP A 157 14.41 4.71 -17.31
CA ASP A 157 15.23 3.73 -16.59
C ASP A 157 14.54 3.20 -15.34
N ALA A 158 13.92 4.12 -14.60
CA ALA A 158 13.18 3.79 -13.38
C ALA A 158 11.91 3.00 -13.67
N ALA A 159 11.14 3.36 -14.71
CA ALA A 159 9.89 2.66 -15.05
C ALA A 159 10.11 1.30 -15.73
N ARG A 160 11.27 1.07 -16.34
CA ARG A 160 11.58 -0.12 -17.14
C ARG A 160 11.23 -1.46 -16.48
N PRO A 161 11.51 -1.69 -15.18
CA PRO A 161 11.17 -2.98 -14.56
C PRO A 161 9.67 -3.28 -14.60
N ALA A 162 8.82 -2.30 -14.30
CA ALA A 162 7.37 -2.45 -14.39
C ALA A 162 6.88 -2.57 -15.84
N THR A 163 7.44 -1.79 -16.77
CA THR A 163 7.06 -1.91 -18.20
C THR A 163 7.41 -3.28 -18.77
N ASN A 164 8.49 -3.90 -18.31
CA ASN A 164 8.85 -5.27 -18.72
C ASN A 164 7.82 -6.30 -18.22
N ILE A 165 7.28 -6.13 -17.01
CA ILE A 165 6.21 -6.98 -16.47
C ILE A 165 4.95 -6.88 -17.34
N LEU A 166 4.51 -5.66 -17.67
CA LEU A 166 3.35 -5.47 -18.53
C LEU A 166 3.60 -6.05 -19.94
N ALA A 167 4.76 -5.77 -20.55
CA ALA A 167 5.12 -6.28 -21.87
C ALA A 167 5.19 -7.81 -21.93
N ALA A 168 5.66 -8.46 -20.87
CA ALA A 168 5.63 -9.92 -20.78
C ALA A 168 4.18 -10.44 -20.68
N GLY A 169 3.34 -9.80 -19.88
CA GLY A 169 1.92 -10.16 -19.74
C GLY A 169 1.10 -9.94 -21.02
N LEU A 170 1.49 -8.97 -21.86
CA LEU A 170 0.84 -8.72 -23.15
C LEU A 170 0.96 -9.90 -24.13
N LYS A 171 1.94 -10.79 -23.93
CA LYS A 171 2.18 -11.99 -24.76
C LYS A 171 1.32 -13.19 -24.34
N ARG A 172 0.45 -13.01 -23.34
CA ARG A 172 -0.41 -14.06 -22.76
C ARG A 172 -1.88 -13.67 -22.96
N PRO A 173 -2.80 -14.65 -22.99
CA PRO A 173 -4.24 -14.36 -23.00
C PRO A 173 -4.63 -13.45 -21.83
N ARG A 174 -5.56 -12.52 -22.10
CA ARG A 174 -6.10 -11.63 -21.06
C ARG A 174 -6.76 -12.43 -19.95
N ILE A 175 -6.65 -11.91 -18.72
CA ILE A 175 -7.45 -12.41 -17.61
C ILE A 175 -8.78 -11.67 -17.65
N LEU A 176 -9.86 -12.44 -17.76
CA LEU A 176 -11.22 -11.93 -17.64
C LEU A 176 -11.56 -11.75 -16.16
N VAL A 177 -12.16 -10.61 -15.84
CA VAL A 177 -12.63 -10.26 -14.51
C VAL A 177 -14.12 -9.96 -14.62
N GLU A 178 -14.91 -10.86 -14.05
CA GLU A 178 -16.35 -10.68 -13.91
C GLU A 178 -16.62 -9.66 -12.80
N MET A 179 -17.37 -8.62 -13.15
CA MET A 179 -17.83 -7.55 -12.28
C MET A 179 -19.31 -7.77 -11.95
N ASP A 180 -19.65 -7.67 -10.67
CA ASP A 180 -21.00 -7.85 -10.16
C ASP A 180 -21.90 -6.68 -10.59
N VAL A 181 -23.20 -6.91 -10.78
CA VAL A 181 -24.11 -5.95 -11.45
C VAL A 181 -24.38 -4.70 -10.60
N ASP A 182 -24.19 -4.80 -9.28
CA ASP A 182 -24.33 -3.67 -8.34
C ASP A 182 -23.11 -2.74 -8.33
N ASP A 183 -22.00 -3.11 -9.01
CA ASP A 183 -20.74 -2.34 -9.03
C ASP A 183 -20.72 -1.14 -10.00
N VAL A 184 -21.82 -0.89 -10.75
CA VAL A 184 -21.83 0.08 -11.86
C VAL A 184 -22.58 1.39 -11.54
N THR A 185 -23.20 1.53 -10.36
CA THR A 185 -23.90 2.79 -10.02
C THR A 185 -23.50 3.34 -8.66
N ILE A 186 -22.81 4.49 -8.72
CA ILE A 186 -22.98 5.70 -7.89
C ILE A 186 -23.19 5.45 -6.37
N ASP A 187 -22.18 5.86 -5.58
CA ASP A 187 -22.18 6.05 -4.11
C ASP A 187 -21.90 4.84 -3.19
N ASP A 188 -20.77 4.15 -3.40
CA ASP A 188 -20.22 3.16 -2.44
C ASP A 188 -19.46 3.79 -1.26
N VAL A 189 -20.16 4.60 -0.48
CA VAL A 189 -19.66 5.04 0.84
C VAL A 189 -19.75 3.88 1.86
N GLY A 190 -20.65 2.92 1.66
CA GLY A 190 -20.93 1.84 2.61
C GLY A 190 -19.88 0.72 2.64
N GLU A 191 -19.47 0.21 1.47
CA GLU A 191 -18.61 -0.97 1.36
C GLU A 191 -17.12 -0.66 1.60
N VAL A 192 -16.68 0.58 1.34
CA VAL A 192 -15.31 1.04 1.62
C VAL A 192 -15.14 1.50 3.06
N LEU A 193 -16.20 2.03 3.68
CA LEU A 193 -16.13 2.47 5.07
C LEU A 193 -16.25 1.32 6.07
N THR A 194 -16.87 0.18 5.75
CA THR A 194 -17.02 -0.91 6.72
C THR A 194 -15.67 -1.44 7.26
N PRO A 195 -14.65 -1.75 6.44
CA PRO A 195 -13.35 -2.18 6.97
C PRO A 195 -12.59 -1.05 7.71
N VAL A 196 -12.74 0.20 7.26
CA VAL A 196 -12.11 1.38 7.90
C VAL A 196 -12.76 1.68 9.25
N ILE A 197 -14.09 1.62 9.33
CA ILE A 197 -14.89 1.75 10.55
C ILE A 197 -14.58 0.60 11.49
N ASP A 198 -14.47 -0.63 11.01
CA ASP A 198 -14.14 -1.78 11.85
C ASP A 198 -12.70 -1.72 12.37
N THR A 199 -11.78 -1.21 11.56
CA THR A 199 -10.40 -0.92 11.99
C THR A 199 -10.38 0.21 13.02
N ALA A 200 -11.13 1.29 12.82
CA ALA A 200 -11.28 2.37 13.80
C ALA A 200 -11.91 1.86 15.11
N LYS A 201 -12.97 1.04 15.04
CA LYS A 201 -13.62 0.40 16.20
C LYS A 201 -12.64 -0.52 16.94
N ARG A 202 -11.84 -1.32 16.24
CA ARG A 202 -10.79 -2.16 16.83
C ARG A 202 -9.74 -1.30 17.55
N LYS A 203 -9.28 -0.21 16.93
CA LYS A 203 -8.31 0.72 17.49
C LYS A 203 -8.83 1.38 18.77
N THR A 204 -10.06 1.90 18.75
CA THR A 204 -10.73 2.49 19.92
C THR A 204 -10.90 1.48 21.05
N ARG A 205 -11.33 0.25 20.74
CA ARG A 205 -11.49 -0.82 21.75
C ARG A 205 -10.15 -1.21 22.39
N ASN A 206 -9.06 -1.24 21.62
CA ASN A 206 -7.72 -1.51 22.16
C ASN A 206 -7.20 -0.36 23.03
N MET A 207 -7.42 0.90 22.64
CA MET A 207 -7.07 2.06 23.47
C MET A 207 -7.80 2.06 24.82
N LEU A 208 -9.10 1.74 24.81
CA LEU A 208 -9.90 1.62 26.04
C LEU A 208 -9.38 0.49 26.95
N LYS A 209 -8.98 -0.66 26.41
CA LYS A 209 -8.38 -1.75 27.19
C LYS A 209 -7.06 -1.32 27.84
N VAL A 210 -6.19 -0.60 27.12
CA VAL A 210 -4.93 -0.09 27.65
C VAL A 210 -5.18 0.93 28.77
N ALA A 211 -6.11 1.87 28.56
CA ALA A 211 -6.48 2.85 29.57
C ALA A 211 -7.08 2.21 30.84
N ALA A 212 -7.95 1.21 30.67
CA ALA A 212 -8.52 0.45 31.79
C ALA A 212 -7.45 -0.33 32.58
N GLY A 213 -6.50 -0.96 31.88
CA GLY A 213 -5.34 -1.62 32.51
C GLY A 213 -4.46 -0.65 33.30
N ALA A 214 -4.19 0.53 32.74
CA ALA A 214 -3.44 1.58 33.43
C ALA A 214 -4.17 2.11 34.68
N LEU A 215 -5.50 2.28 34.61
CA LEU A 215 -6.33 2.66 35.76
C LEU A 215 -6.35 1.58 36.84
N ALA A 216 -6.43 0.30 36.48
CA ALA A 216 -6.38 -0.82 37.41
C ALA A 216 -5.02 -0.90 38.14
N LEU A 217 -3.92 -0.69 37.42
CA LEU A 217 -2.57 -0.60 38.01
C LEU A 217 -2.44 0.60 38.96
N TYR A 218 -2.97 1.76 38.57
CA TYR A 218 -2.96 2.96 39.41
C TYR A 218 -3.80 2.77 40.68
N ALA A 219 -5.01 2.21 40.57
CA ALA A 219 -5.87 1.91 41.72
C ALA A 219 -5.23 0.87 42.66
N GLY A 220 -4.64 -0.19 42.11
CA GLY A 220 -3.90 -1.19 42.88
C GLY A 220 -2.71 -0.60 43.64
N SER A 221 -1.96 0.31 43.02
CA SER A 221 -0.84 1.00 43.67
C SER A 221 -1.27 1.89 44.85
N ARG A 222 -2.41 2.57 44.76
CA ARG A 222 -2.98 3.38 45.87
C ARG A 222 -3.51 2.52 47.02
N VAL A 223 -4.10 1.36 46.74
CA VAL A 223 -4.55 0.43 47.78
C VAL A 223 -3.36 -0.12 48.57
N ILE A 224 -2.25 -0.44 47.88
CA ILE A 224 -1.00 -0.89 48.52
C ILE A 224 -0.38 0.25 49.36
N GLN A 225 -0.38 1.49 48.87
CA GLN A 225 0.13 2.64 49.61
C GLN A 225 -0.70 2.98 50.86
N ARG A 226 -2.03 2.87 50.80
CA ARG A 226 -2.91 3.08 51.97
C ARG A 226 -2.72 2.01 53.06
N ARG A 227 -2.64 0.73 52.69
CA ARG A 227 -2.36 -0.36 53.65
C ARG A 227 -1.03 -0.16 54.38
N ARG A 228 0.02 0.29 53.67
CA ARG A 228 1.33 0.60 54.29
C ARG A 228 1.29 1.78 55.27
N GLN A 229 0.40 2.76 55.06
CA GLN A 229 0.23 3.89 55.98
C GLN A 229 -0.58 3.50 57.23
N ASP A 230 -1.57 2.62 57.09
CA ASP A 230 -2.39 2.13 58.22
C ASP A 230 -1.60 1.16 59.12
N ASP A 231 -0.75 0.30 58.54
CA ASP A 231 0.15 -0.58 59.31
C ASP A 231 1.27 0.18 60.04
N GLY A 232 1.66 1.37 59.52
CA GLY A 232 2.61 2.27 60.16
C GLY A 232 2.03 3.08 61.33
N LYS A 233 0.69 3.28 61.36
CA LYS A 233 0.00 3.99 62.45
C LYS A 233 -0.39 3.09 63.62
N LYS A 234 -0.46 1.77 63.44
CA LYS A 234 -0.74 0.80 64.52
C LYS A 234 0.49 0.40 65.37
N LYS A 235 1.67 0.95 65.09
CA LYS A 235 2.93 0.69 65.82
C LYS A 235 3.42 1.88 66.67
N LYS A 236 2.53 2.78 67.08
CA LYS A 236 2.81 3.82 68.07
C LYS A 236 1.85 3.70 69.25
#